data_AF-A0A958LH28-F1
#
_entry.id   AF-A0A958LH28-F1
#
_cell.length_a   1.000
_cell.length_b   1.000
_cell.length_c   1.000
_cell.angle_alpha   90.00
_cell.angle_beta   90.00
_cell.angle_gamma   90.00
#
_symmetry.space_group_name_H-M   'P 1'
#
loop_
_entity.id
_entity.type
_entity.pdbx_description
1 polymer ?
#
loop_
_entity_poly.entity_id
_entity_poly.type
_entity_poly.pdbx_seq_one_letter_code
_entity_poly.pdbx_strand_id
1 'polypeptide(L)'
;MRNLNSGRNMQDAFYFAQLNSFFERWFEPYRAAALMTNDNLPIFIKYQNLPDIGTLPVVTETVGKYLKIGPGDIVLTNDPYSGGSTLTAMTLMMGVSLEPKRSSSSADFLFCVRFNLKPHLQMTQTVEDEGVRIPPTPIRHGGQINEDLLRVIADHPQCPKDFLQSTDRMIKAMDNTIALIQKDTIASRLDWSKPRIKQYFRESSRLFSHQLGRIAFGEASREMSLESGERLRLNLR
;
A
#
# COMPACT_ATOMS: atom_id res chain seq x y z
N MET A 1 21.41 6.31 -37.77
CA MET A 1 20.12 6.29 -37.02
C MET A 1 20.19 5.57 -35.65
N ARG A 2 21.35 5.37 -35.01
CA ARG A 2 21.46 4.71 -33.67
C ARG A 2 21.60 5.68 -32.47
N ASN A 3 21.74 6.99 -32.69
CA ASN A 3 22.06 7.97 -31.62
C ASN A 3 20.86 8.73 -31.02
N LEU A 4 19.65 8.61 -31.57
CA LEU A 4 18.46 9.27 -31.01
C LEU A 4 17.84 8.47 -29.85
N ASN A 5 18.04 7.14 -29.82
CA ASN A 5 17.49 6.27 -28.79
C ASN A 5 18.29 6.30 -27.48
N SER A 6 19.60 6.59 -27.50
CA SER A 6 20.42 6.63 -26.29
C SER A 6 20.11 7.86 -25.41
N GLY A 7 19.93 9.03 -26.03
CA GLY A 7 19.60 10.28 -25.31
C GLY A 7 18.22 10.26 -24.66
N ARG A 8 17.22 9.69 -25.33
CA ARG A 8 15.85 9.53 -24.79
C ARG A 8 15.82 8.56 -23.61
N ASN A 9 16.56 7.46 -23.71
CA ASN A 9 16.68 6.45 -22.65
C ASN A 9 17.36 7.01 -21.38
N MET A 10 18.34 7.90 -21.54
CA MET A 10 19.01 8.56 -20.40
C MET A 10 18.09 9.56 -19.68
N GLN A 11 17.29 10.32 -20.43
CA GLN A 11 16.29 11.24 -19.84
C GLN A 11 15.20 10.50 -19.07
N ASP A 12 14.73 9.37 -19.61
CA ASP A 12 13.72 8.53 -18.94
C ASP A 12 14.30 7.85 -17.69
N ALA A 13 15.53 7.34 -17.75
CA ALA A 13 16.21 6.78 -16.60
C ALA A 13 16.37 7.82 -15.47
N PHE A 14 16.77 9.06 -15.81
CA PHE A 14 16.87 10.14 -14.83
C PHE A 14 15.52 10.49 -14.22
N TYR A 15 14.47 10.61 -15.05
CA TYR A 15 13.12 10.88 -14.57
C TYR A 15 12.60 9.79 -13.62
N PHE A 16 12.80 8.50 -13.95
CA PHE A 16 12.34 7.41 -13.08
C PHE A 16 13.18 7.30 -11.79
N ALA A 17 14.47 7.60 -11.85
CA ALA A 17 15.30 7.71 -10.65
C ALA A 17 14.80 8.86 -9.74
N GLN A 18 14.47 10.01 -10.33
CA GLN A 18 13.90 11.14 -9.61
C GLN A 18 12.55 10.77 -8.99
N LEU A 19 11.66 10.11 -9.74
CA LEU A 19 10.36 9.65 -9.25
C LEU A 19 10.50 8.67 -8.07
N ASN A 20 11.46 7.75 -8.12
CA ASN A 20 11.74 6.85 -7.01
C ASN A 20 12.21 7.62 -5.76
N SER A 21 13.08 8.62 -5.91
CA SER A 21 13.48 9.49 -4.79
C SER A 21 12.29 10.24 -4.16
N PHE A 22 11.30 10.62 -4.97
CA PHE A 22 10.04 11.18 -4.45
C PHE A 22 9.26 10.15 -3.65
N PHE A 23 9.09 8.92 -4.14
CA PHE A 23 8.39 7.86 -3.41
C PHE A 23 9.02 7.58 -2.04
N GLU A 24 10.34 7.41 -1.99
CA GLU A 24 11.06 7.19 -0.74
C GLU A 24 10.78 8.30 0.27
N ARG A 25 10.80 9.56 -0.18
CA ARG A 25 10.53 10.71 0.68
C ARG A 25 9.07 10.83 1.11
N TRP A 26 8.12 10.63 0.20
CA TRP A 26 6.69 10.75 0.51
C TRP A 26 6.21 9.67 1.49
N PHE A 27 6.78 8.47 1.39
CA PHE A 27 6.38 7.33 2.20
C PHE A 27 7.33 7.03 3.36
N GLU A 28 8.37 7.84 3.58
CA GLU A 28 9.28 7.77 4.74
C GLU A 28 8.53 7.65 6.08
N PRO A 29 7.47 8.44 6.36
CA PRO A 29 6.83 8.43 7.68
C PRO A 29 6.06 7.14 8.01
N TYR A 30 5.78 6.31 7.02
CA TYR A 30 5.00 5.09 7.18
C TYR A 30 5.89 3.87 7.36
N ARG A 31 5.46 2.93 8.20
CA ARG A 31 6.12 1.62 8.31
C ARG A 31 5.75 0.71 7.15
N ALA A 32 4.48 0.70 6.76
CA ALA A 32 3.96 -0.05 5.63
C ALA A 32 2.95 0.81 4.86
N ALA A 33 3.17 0.96 3.55
CA ALA A 33 2.37 1.81 2.68
C ALA A 33 2.45 1.32 1.23
N ALA A 34 1.41 1.55 0.45
CA ALA A 34 1.42 1.26 -0.98
C ALA A 34 0.70 2.36 -1.76
N LEU A 35 1.25 2.72 -2.91
CA LEU A 35 0.57 3.55 -3.90
C LEU A 35 0.25 2.69 -5.12
N MET A 36 -1.01 2.65 -5.50
CA MET A 36 -1.50 1.79 -6.55
C MET A 36 -2.25 2.60 -7.60
N THR A 37 -2.27 2.13 -8.85
CA THR A 37 -3.24 2.62 -9.83
C THR A 37 -4.65 2.16 -9.47
N ASN A 38 -5.68 2.82 -10.02
CA ASN A 38 -7.06 2.32 -9.94
C ASN A 38 -7.28 0.98 -10.65
N ASP A 39 -6.36 0.58 -11.54
CA ASP A 39 -6.31 -0.73 -12.20
C ASP A 39 -5.59 -1.80 -11.33
N ASN A 40 -5.43 -1.56 -10.02
CA ASN A 40 -4.78 -2.44 -9.04
C ASN A 40 -3.32 -2.83 -9.37
N LEU A 41 -2.56 -1.92 -10.01
CA LEU A 41 -1.12 -2.11 -10.20
C LEU A 41 -0.32 -1.36 -9.12
N PRO A 42 0.56 -2.03 -8.36
CA PRO A 42 1.38 -1.38 -7.36
C PRO A 42 2.48 -0.55 -8.02
N ILE A 43 2.43 0.77 -7.86
CA ILE A 43 3.48 1.68 -8.31
C ILE A 43 4.62 1.71 -7.31
N PHE A 44 4.28 1.70 -6.02
CA PHE A 44 5.23 1.71 -4.93
C PHE A 44 4.69 0.89 -3.77
N ILE A 45 5.57 0.13 -3.11
CA ILE A 45 5.28 -0.61 -1.88
C ILE A 45 6.44 -0.41 -0.91
N LYS A 46 6.11 0.08 0.28
CA LYS A 46 6.93 0.01 1.47
C LYS A 46 6.31 -1.01 2.42
N TYR A 47 7.12 -1.91 2.95
CA TYR A 47 6.67 -2.97 3.84
C TYR A 47 7.44 -2.93 5.15
N GLN A 48 6.79 -3.32 6.24
CA GLN A 48 7.44 -3.57 7.51
C GLN A 48 7.71 -5.07 7.67
N ASN A 49 6.75 -5.90 7.26
CA ASN A 49 6.80 -7.35 7.34
C ASN A 49 6.56 -7.96 5.94
N LEU A 50 7.07 -9.16 5.70
CA LEU A 50 6.90 -9.85 4.43
C LEU A 50 5.44 -9.96 3.95
N PRO A 51 4.44 -10.22 4.82
CA PRO A 51 3.05 -10.27 4.39
C PRO A 51 2.53 -8.98 3.76
N ASP A 52 3.07 -7.81 4.11
CA ASP A 52 2.59 -6.52 3.58
C ASP A 52 2.73 -6.44 2.05
N ILE A 53 3.79 -7.06 1.49
CA ILE A 53 4.05 -7.09 0.04
C ILE A 53 2.89 -7.74 -0.72
N GLY A 54 2.33 -8.83 -0.17
CA GLY A 54 1.23 -9.55 -0.81
C GLY A 54 -0.15 -9.03 -0.40
N THR A 55 -0.29 -8.47 0.79
CA THR A 55 -1.61 -8.17 1.37
C THR A 55 -2.07 -6.74 1.13
N LEU A 56 -1.19 -5.75 1.10
CA LEU A 56 -1.57 -4.37 0.77
C LEU A 56 -2.21 -4.24 -0.62
N PRO A 57 -1.70 -4.89 -1.70
CA PRO A 57 -2.39 -4.89 -2.99
C PRO A 57 -3.75 -5.59 -2.95
N VAL A 58 -3.88 -6.69 -2.22
CA VAL A 58 -5.15 -7.44 -2.08
C VAL A 58 -6.24 -6.58 -1.45
N VAL A 59 -5.90 -5.66 -0.53
CA VAL A 59 -6.86 -4.71 0.03
C VAL A 59 -7.50 -3.87 -1.08
N THR A 60 -6.69 -3.29 -1.96
CA THR A 60 -7.23 -2.46 -3.06
C THR A 60 -8.12 -3.26 -4.01
N GLU A 61 -7.71 -4.48 -4.35
CA GLU A 61 -8.49 -5.35 -5.23
C GLU A 61 -9.82 -5.74 -4.59
N THR A 62 -9.80 -6.10 -3.31
CA THR A 62 -11.00 -6.53 -2.58
C THR A 62 -11.96 -5.36 -2.37
N VAL A 63 -11.46 -4.21 -1.91
CA VAL A 63 -12.29 -3.02 -1.73
C VAL A 63 -12.90 -2.57 -3.05
N GLY A 64 -12.12 -2.54 -4.13
CA GLY A 64 -12.58 -2.13 -5.46
C GLY A 64 -13.67 -3.03 -6.07
N LYS A 65 -13.82 -4.27 -5.61
CA LYS A 65 -14.93 -5.16 -6.01
C LYS A 65 -16.28 -4.70 -5.46
N TYR A 66 -16.30 -4.08 -4.28
CA TYR A 66 -17.53 -3.77 -3.56
C TYR A 66 -17.83 -2.27 -3.47
N LEU A 67 -16.80 -1.42 -3.56
CA LEU A 67 -16.91 0.01 -3.29
C LEU A 67 -16.30 0.82 -4.45
N LYS A 68 -17.03 1.85 -4.87
CA LYS A 68 -16.48 2.91 -5.74
C LYS A 68 -15.88 3.99 -4.87
N ILE A 69 -14.59 4.25 -5.07
CA ILE A 69 -13.82 5.14 -4.20
C ILE A 69 -13.53 6.44 -4.94
N GLY A 70 -14.08 7.54 -4.42
CA GLY A 70 -13.81 8.88 -4.91
C GLY A 70 -12.50 9.45 -4.35
N PRO A 71 -11.97 10.54 -4.96
CA PRO A 71 -10.84 11.27 -4.38
C PRO A 71 -11.17 11.74 -2.95
N GLY A 72 -10.28 11.44 -2.01
CA GLY A 72 -10.42 11.77 -0.59
C GLY A 72 -11.23 10.75 0.22
N ASP A 73 -11.99 9.85 -0.39
CA ASP A 73 -12.71 8.80 0.35
C ASP A 73 -11.72 7.87 1.05
N ILE A 74 -12.09 7.37 2.24
CA ILE A 74 -11.26 6.45 3.02
C ILE A 74 -12.06 5.21 3.42
N VAL A 75 -11.44 4.05 3.21
CA VAL A 75 -11.91 2.74 3.70
C VAL A 75 -10.94 2.24 4.77
N LEU A 76 -11.49 1.75 5.88
CA LEU A 76 -10.77 1.07 6.94
C LEU A 76 -11.03 -0.44 6.88
N THR A 77 -9.98 -1.24 7.04
CA THR A 77 -10.11 -2.69 7.22
C THR A 77 -8.89 -3.28 7.93
N ASN A 78 -9.09 -4.37 8.66
CA ASN A 78 -8.04 -5.28 9.14
C ASN A 78 -8.41 -6.75 8.84
N ASP A 79 -9.44 -6.97 8.04
CA ASP A 79 -10.01 -8.28 7.77
C ASP A 79 -9.00 -9.16 7.01
N PRO A 80 -8.55 -10.31 7.56
CA PRO A 80 -7.59 -11.20 6.90
C PRO A 80 -8.07 -11.69 5.53
N TYR A 81 -9.38 -11.85 5.35
CA TYR A 81 -9.98 -12.27 4.09
C TYR A 81 -10.05 -11.15 3.04
N SER A 82 -9.78 -9.91 3.46
CA SER A 82 -9.76 -8.71 2.60
C SER A 82 -8.36 -8.12 2.47
N GLY A 83 -7.31 -8.89 2.78
CA GLY A 83 -5.92 -8.42 2.71
C GLY A 83 -5.38 -7.86 4.03
N GLY A 84 -5.99 -8.15 5.18
CA GLY A 84 -5.39 -7.96 6.50
C GLY A 84 -4.29 -8.99 6.79
N SER A 85 -3.38 -8.67 7.72
CA SER A 85 -2.38 -9.62 8.23
C SER A 85 -2.76 -10.19 9.59
N THR A 86 -3.21 -9.31 10.48
CA THR A 86 -3.53 -9.54 11.90
C THR A 86 -4.67 -8.58 12.23
N LEU A 87 -5.60 -8.95 13.11
CA LEU A 87 -6.68 -8.04 13.54
C LEU A 87 -6.14 -6.81 14.28
N THR A 88 -4.92 -6.86 14.78
CA THR A 88 -4.24 -5.69 15.37
C THR A 88 -3.62 -4.73 14.33
N ALA A 89 -3.54 -5.14 13.06
CA ALA A 89 -3.00 -4.35 11.95
C ALA A 89 -4.13 -3.71 11.13
N MET A 90 -4.38 -2.43 11.41
CA MET A 90 -5.35 -1.64 10.67
C MET A 90 -4.77 -1.17 9.34
N THR A 91 -5.57 -1.25 8.28
CA THR A 91 -5.24 -0.73 6.95
C THR A 91 -6.24 0.34 6.56
N LEU A 92 -5.74 1.52 6.22
CA LEU A 92 -6.53 2.59 5.60
C LEU A 92 -6.21 2.63 4.12
N MET A 93 -7.23 2.70 3.29
CA MET A 93 -7.12 2.92 1.86
C MET A 93 -7.83 4.23 1.50
N MET A 94 -7.09 5.17 0.90
CA MET A 94 -7.60 6.46 0.44
C MET A 94 -7.65 6.50 -1.09
N GLY A 95 -8.73 7.02 -1.64
CA GLY A 95 -8.80 7.42 -3.04
C GLY A 95 -8.02 8.70 -3.28
N VAL A 96 -7.14 8.74 -4.27
CA VAL A 96 -6.26 9.87 -4.54
C VAL A 96 -6.42 10.35 -5.97
N SER A 97 -6.50 11.67 -6.15
CA SER A 97 -6.25 12.31 -7.44
C SER A 97 -4.99 13.17 -7.34
N LEU A 98 -4.02 12.86 -8.21
CA LEU A 98 -2.73 13.56 -8.27
C LEU A 98 -2.75 14.74 -9.23
N GLU A 99 -3.83 14.92 -9.99
CA GLU A 99 -4.06 16.05 -10.90
C GLU A 99 -5.23 16.91 -10.40
N PRO A 100 -4.96 18.06 -9.74
CA PRO A 100 -6.00 18.87 -9.06
C PRO A 100 -7.15 19.36 -9.94
N LYS A 101 -6.95 19.40 -11.27
CA LYS A 101 -7.93 19.91 -12.24
C LYS A 101 -8.84 18.84 -12.82
N ARG A 102 -8.60 17.56 -12.50
CA ARG A 102 -9.34 16.45 -13.07
C ARG A 102 -10.48 16.06 -12.12
N SER A 103 -11.63 16.72 -12.28
CA SER A 103 -12.85 16.33 -11.57
C SER A 103 -13.30 14.97 -12.11
N SER A 104 -13.04 13.92 -11.34
CA SER A 104 -13.45 12.54 -11.63
C SER A 104 -14.27 12.01 -10.46
N SER A 105 -15.33 11.26 -10.76
CA SER A 105 -16.11 10.56 -9.74
C SER A 105 -15.36 9.39 -9.10
N SER A 106 -14.27 8.93 -9.73
CA SER A 106 -13.38 7.89 -9.21
C SER A 106 -11.96 8.41 -9.02
N ALA A 107 -11.28 7.92 -8.00
CA ALA A 107 -9.86 8.15 -7.80
C ALA A 107 -9.00 7.60 -8.96
N ASP A 108 -7.89 8.28 -9.24
CA ASP A 108 -6.88 7.83 -10.23
C ASP A 108 -5.93 6.81 -9.61
N PHE A 109 -5.67 6.98 -8.31
CA PHE A 109 -4.76 6.16 -7.51
C PHE A 109 -5.40 5.75 -6.19
N LEU A 110 -4.89 4.67 -5.61
CA LEU A 110 -5.26 4.19 -4.29
C LEU A 110 -4.02 4.23 -3.40
N PHE A 111 -4.13 4.93 -2.27
CA PHE A 111 -3.07 5.02 -1.28
C PHE A 111 -3.43 4.21 -0.05
N CYS A 112 -2.70 3.12 0.19
CA CYS A 112 -2.87 2.27 1.35
C CYS A 112 -1.81 2.55 2.42
N VAL A 113 -2.20 2.56 3.67
CA VAL A 113 -1.28 2.60 4.83
C VAL A 113 -1.71 1.56 5.83
N ARG A 114 -0.74 0.81 6.35
CA ARG A 114 -0.95 -0.11 7.46
C ARG A 114 -0.24 0.37 8.72
N PHE A 115 -0.95 0.29 9.84
CA PHE A 115 -0.45 0.60 11.16
C PHE A 115 -0.97 -0.39 12.20
N ASN A 116 -0.18 -0.60 13.24
CA ASN A 116 -0.49 -1.58 14.28
C ASN A 116 -0.85 -0.84 15.56
N LEU A 117 -1.91 -1.31 16.21
CA LEU A 117 -2.39 -0.78 17.48
C LEU A 117 -1.85 -1.57 18.69
N LYS A 118 -1.32 -2.77 18.45
CA LYS A 118 -0.69 -3.64 19.45
C LYS A 118 0.56 -4.31 18.87
N PRO A 119 1.45 -4.86 19.71
CA PRO A 119 2.56 -5.72 19.25
C PRO A 119 2.05 -6.91 18.43
N HIS A 120 2.83 -7.32 17.42
CA HIS A 120 2.42 -8.18 16.31
C HIS A 120 2.04 -9.64 16.65
N LEU A 121 2.32 -10.13 17.85
CA LEU A 121 2.10 -11.53 18.23
C LEU A 121 1.35 -11.55 19.56
N GLN A 122 0.08 -11.94 19.49
CA GLN A 122 -0.67 -12.41 20.65
C GLN A 122 -0.83 -13.92 20.49
N MET A 123 -0.45 -14.68 21.51
CA MET A 123 -0.70 -16.12 21.55
C MET A 123 -2.18 -16.32 21.84
N THR A 124 -2.99 -16.39 20.79
CA THR A 124 -4.44 -16.61 20.89
C THR A 124 -4.82 -17.96 20.30
N GLN A 125 -5.89 -18.57 20.79
CA GLN A 125 -6.34 -19.88 20.28
C GLN A 125 -7.18 -19.74 19.01
N THR A 126 -7.86 -18.60 18.85
CA THR A 126 -8.62 -18.28 17.64
C THR A 126 -8.29 -16.87 17.12
N VAL A 127 -8.77 -16.56 15.91
CA VAL A 127 -8.63 -15.21 15.30
C VAL A 127 -9.51 -14.20 16.03
N GLU A 128 -10.68 -14.63 16.51
CA GLU A 128 -11.63 -13.80 17.27
C GLU A 128 -11.03 -13.31 18.59
N ASP A 129 -10.11 -14.08 19.17
CA ASP A 129 -9.38 -13.70 20.38
C ASP A 129 -8.32 -12.61 20.13
N GLU A 130 -7.96 -12.36 18.87
CA GLU A 130 -6.91 -11.41 18.48
C GLU A 130 -7.38 -9.95 18.52
N GLY A 131 -8.67 -9.69 18.25
CA GLY A 131 -9.21 -8.35 18.20
C GLY A 131 -10.56 -8.24 17.47
N VAL A 132 -11.02 -7.00 17.30
CA VAL A 132 -12.20 -6.70 16.48
C VAL A 132 -11.87 -6.88 15.00
N ARG A 133 -12.69 -7.64 14.26
CA ARG A 133 -12.60 -7.75 12.80
C ARG A 133 -13.43 -6.67 12.13
N ILE A 134 -12.79 -5.88 11.28
CA ILE A 134 -13.37 -4.76 10.53
C ILE A 134 -13.26 -5.11 9.03
N PRO A 135 -14.38 -5.51 8.38
CA PRO A 135 -14.41 -5.69 6.93
C PRO A 135 -14.15 -4.36 6.20
N PRO A 136 -13.97 -4.34 4.88
CA PRO A 136 -13.92 -3.11 4.08
C PRO A 136 -15.04 -2.12 4.42
N THR A 137 -14.71 -1.13 5.26
CA THR A 137 -15.69 -0.23 5.87
C THR A 137 -15.38 1.20 5.45
N PRO A 138 -16.24 1.86 4.64
CA PRO A 138 -16.09 3.27 4.32
C PRO A 138 -16.22 4.12 5.60
N ILE A 139 -15.16 4.85 5.94
CA ILE A 139 -15.14 5.73 7.13
C ILE A 139 -15.07 7.20 6.76
N ARG A 140 -14.72 7.54 5.51
CA ARG A 140 -14.78 8.91 4.99
C ARG A 140 -15.37 8.91 3.59
N HIS A 141 -16.39 9.72 3.36
CA HIS A 141 -16.98 9.90 2.03
C HIS A 141 -17.25 11.38 1.76
N GLY A 142 -16.88 11.87 0.58
CA GLY A 142 -17.10 13.28 0.21
C GLY A 142 -16.44 14.27 1.17
N GLY A 143 -15.30 13.88 1.74
CA GLY A 143 -14.55 14.67 2.74
C GLY A 143 -15.10 14.62 4.17
N GLN A 144 -16.20 13.91 4.42
CA GLN A 144 -16.79 13.81 5.76
C GLN A 144 -16.47 12.46 6.39
N ILE A 145 -15.90 12.49 7.61
CA ILE A 145 -15.61 11.29 8.40
C ILE A 145 -16.88 10.86 9.14
N ASN A 146 -17.19 9.57 9.11
CA ASN A 146 -18.27 8.99 9.90
C ASN A 146 -17.79 8.72 11.33
N GLU A 147 -17.84 9.75 12.17
CA GLU A 147 -17.42 9.66 13.57
C GLU A 147 -18.23 8.64 14.37
N ASP A 148 -19.53 8.54 14.12
CA ASP A 148 -20.41 7.61 14.84
C ASP A 148 -20.01 6.16 14.57
N LEU A 149 -19.69 5.83 13.32
CA LEU A 149 -19.18 4.51 12.97
C LEU A 149 -17.84 4.19 13.66
N LEU A 150 -16.92 5.16 13.70
CA LEU A 150 -15.65 4.98 14.39
C LEU A 150 -15.85 4.78 15.90
N ARG A 151 -16.79 5.50 16.53
CA ARG A 151 -17.14 5.33 17.95
C ARG A 151 -17.75 3.96 18.22
N VAL A 152 -18.67 3.49 17.36
CA VAL A 152 -19.25 2.14 17.47
C VAL A 152 -18.17 1.06 17.39
N ILE A 153 -17.19 1.21 16.50
CA ILE A 153 -16.04 0.29 16.42
C ILE A 153 -15.19 0.38 17.70
N ALA A 154 -14.96 1.58 18.21
CA ALA A 154 -14.16 1.82 19.42
C ALA A 154 -14.81 1.24 20.69
N ASP A 155 -16.14 1.22 20.75
CA ASP A 155 -16.91 0.67 21.88
C ASP A 155 -16.86 -0.87 21.94
N HIS A 156 -16.37 -1.54 20.90
CA HIS A 156 -16.21 -2.99 20.91
C HIS A 156 -15.19 -3.41 21.99
N PRO A 157 -15.49 -4.41 22.87
CA PRO A 157 -14.62 -4.76 24.00
C PRO A 157 -13.18 -5.15 23.63
N GLN A 158 -13.00 -5.72 22.43
CA GLN A 158 -11.69 -6.13 21.91
C GLN A 158 -10.99 -5.05 21.07
N CYS A 159 -11.64 -3.89 20.85
CA CYS A 159 -11.02 -2.78 20.14
C CYS A 159 -9.89 -2.16 20.98
N PRO A 160 -8.71 -1.90 20.40
CA PRO A 160 -7.63 -1.22 21.11
C PRO A 160 -8.03 0.18 21.58
N LYS A 161 -7.64 0.55 22.81
CA LYS A 161 -8.01 1.84 23.43
C LYS A 161 -7.54 3.06 22.64
N ASP A 162 -6.44 2.93 21.91
CA ASP A 162 -5.84 3.99 21.09
C ASP A 162 -6.40 4.04 19.67
N PHE A 163 -7.36 3.17 19.30
CA PHE A 163 -7.91 3.04 17.95
C PHE A 163 -8.34 4.38 17.34
N LEU A 164 -9.14 5.18 18.05
CA LEU A 164 -9.63 6.47 17.55
C LEU A 164 -8.48 7.45 17.30
N GLN A 165 -7.58 7.58 18.27
CA GLN A 165 -6.44 8.51 18.19
C GLN A 165 -5.47 8.10 17.07
N SER A 166 -5.15 6.82 16.97
CA SER A 166 -4.23 6.27 15.96
C SER A 166 -4.83 6.37 14.55
N THR A 167 -6.14 6.13 14.41
CA THR A 167 -6.86 6.29 13.13
C THR A 167 -6.90 7.76 12.69
N ASP A 168 -7.29 8.68 13.57
CA ASP A 168 -7.30 10.12 13.27
C ASP A 168 -5.90 10.64 12.89
N ARG A 169 -4.88 10.26 13.67
CA ARG A 169 -3.48 10.60 13.37
C ARG A 169 -3.09 10.10 11.98
N MET A 170 -3.49 8.89 11.62
CA MET A 170 -3.11 8.30 10.34
C MET A 170 -3.83 8.97 9.17
N ILE A 171 -5.12 9.28 9.31
CA ILE A 171 -5.88 10.04 8.30
C ILE A 171 -5.21 11.40 8.04
N LYS A 172 -4.86 12.14 9.10
CA LYS A 172 -4.16 13.42 8.98
C LYS A 172 -2.79 13.28 8.31
N ALA A 173 -2.04 12.23 8.65
CA ALA A 173 -0.77 11.96 7.99
C ALA A 173 -0.96 11.70 6.48
N MET A 174 -1.96 10.91 6.11
CA MET A 174 -2.25 10.62 4.71
C MET A 174 -2.67 11.89 3.96
N ASP A 175 -3.55 12.72 4.52
CA ASP A 175 -3.96 13.99 3.91
C ASP A 175 -2.76 14.92 3.66
N ASN A 176 -1.86 15.02 4.64
CA ASN A 176 -0.62 15.79 4.51
C ASN A 176 0.30 15.22 3.41
N THR A 177 0.44 13.90 3.33
CA THR A 177 1.21 13.24 2.27
C THR A 177 0.61 13.53 0.90
N ILE A 178 -0.72 13.47 0.74
CA ILE A 178 -1.36 13.80 -0.55
C ILE A 178 -1.12 15.24 -0.95
N ALA A 179 -1.28 16.19 -0.01
CA ALA A 179 -0.98 17.60 -0.26
C ALA A 179 0.47 17.80 -0.71
N LEU A 180 1.41 17.08 -0.08
CA LEU A 180 2.83 17.10 -0.46
C LEU A 180 3.06 16.51 -1.86
N ILE A 181 2.48 15.35 -2.17
CA ILE A 181 2.60 14.72 -3.51
C ILE A 181 2.06 15.66 -4.58
N GLN A 182 0.89 16.27 -4.36
CA GLN A 182 0.29 17.22 -5.31
C GLN A 182 1.18 18.45 -5.53
N LYS A 183 1.73 19.01 -4.44
CA LYS A 183 2.68 20.14 -4.52
C LYS A 183 3.93 19.76 -5.33
N ASP A 184 4.54 18.62 -5.02
CA ASP A 184 5.76 18.16 -5.68
C ASP A 184 5.52 17.76 -7.15
N THR A 185 4.32 17.23 -7.45
CA THR A 185 3.86 16.93 -8.81
C THR A 185 3.85 18.19 -9.66
N ILE A 186 3.28 19.29 -9.15
CA ILE A 186 3.24 20.57 -9.86
C ILE A 186 4.65 21.16 -9.99
N ALA A 187 5.41 21.21 -8.89
CA ALA A 187 6.73 21.83 -8.85
C ALA A 187 7.74 21.13 -9.77
N SER A 188 7.69 19.79 -9.80
CA SER A 188 8.64 18.96 -10.56
C SER A 188 8.09 18.51 -11.91
N ARG A 189 6.87 18.93 -12.25
CA ARG A 189 6.16 18.56 -13.49
C ARG A 189 6.10 17.05 -13.69
N LEU A 190 5.76 16.33 -12.62
CA LEU A 190 5.59 14.87 -12.68
C LEU A 190 4.38 14.53 -13.56
N ASP A 191 4.57 13.61 -14.48
CA ASP A 191 3.56 13.11 -15.41
C ASP A 191 3.00 11.77 -14.88
N TRP A 192 1.73 11.82 -14.50
CA TRP A 192 0.94 10.70 -13.98
C TRP A 192 0.05 10.05 -15.03
N SER A 193 0.24 10.38 -16.31
CA SER A 193 -0.54 9.81 -17.40
C SER A 193 -0.33 8.30 -17.52
N LYS A 194 -1.38 7.57 -17.94
CA LYS A 194 -1.32 6.12 -18.17
C LYS A 194 -0.13 5.71 -19.07
N PRO A 195 0.20 6.40 -20.18
CA PRO A 195 1.39 6.08 -20.98
C PRO A 195 2.69 6.17 -20.20
N ARG A 196 2.85 7.19 -19.34
CA ARG A 196 4.06 7.39 -18.54
C ARG A 196 4.22 6.33 -17.48
N ILE A 197 3.14 5.99 -16.77
CA ILE A 197 3.12 4.88 -15.80
C ILE A 197 3.45 3.55 -16.48
N LYS A 198 2.87 3.27 -17.65
CA LYS A 198 3.20 2.07 -18.43
C LYS A 198 4.66 2.02 -18.86
N GLN A 199 5.29 3.17 -19.10
CA GLN A 199 6.72 3.25 -19.40
C GLN A 199 7.56 2.96 -18.15
N TYR A 200 7.19 3.52 -16.99
CA TYR A 200 7.83 3.23 -15.70
C TYR A 200 7.83 1.72 -15.40
N PHE A 201 6.69 1.04 -15.53
CA PHE A 201 6.60 -0.40 -15.33
C PHE A 201 7.47 -1.22 -16.29
N ARG A 202 7.55 -0.80 -17.56
CA ARG A 202 8.42 -1.47 -18.55
C ARG A 202 9.88 -1.36 -18.18
N GLU A 203 10.34 -0.16 -17.78
CA GLU A 203 11.73 0.01 -17.34
C GLU A 203 12.03 -0.71 -16.03
N SER A 204 11.12 -0.66 -15.05
CA SER A 204 11.25 -1.40 -13.80
C SER A 204 11.35 -2.91 -14.05
N SER A 205 10.47 -3.46 -14.90
CA SER A 205 10.50 -4.89 -15.28
C SER A 205 11.80 -5.26 -16.00
N ARG A 206 12.28 -4.40 -16.91
CA ARG A 206 13.56 -4.62 -17.62
C ARG A 206 14.74 -4.66 -16.64
N LEU A 207 14.78 -3.73 -15.68
CA LEU A 207 15.83 -3.70 -14.65
C LEU A 207 15.75 -4.91 -13.73
N PHE A 208 14.53 -5.30 -13.32
CA PHE A 208 14.31 -6.49 -12.51
C PHE A 208 14.79 -7.76 -13.21
N SER A 209 14.39 -8.00 -14.46
CA SER A 209 14.86 -9.14 -15.26
C SER A 209 16.38 -9.15 -15.44
N HIS A 210 16.99 -7.97 -15.61
CA HIS A 210 18.44 -7.86 -15.68
C HIS A 210 19.12 -8.25 -14.35
N GLN A 211 18.55 -7.87 -13.20
CA GLN A 211 19.08 -8.29 -11.89
C GLN A 211 18.86 -9.79 -11.64
N LEU A 212 17.70 -10.33 -12.00
CA LEU A 212 17.43 -11.77 -11.92
C LEU A 212 18.42 -12.59 -12.76
N GLY A 213 18.78 -12.11 -13.96
CA GLY A 213 19.78 -12.76 -14.80
C GLY A 213 21.19 -12.81 -14.20
N ARG A 214 21.46 -12.06 -13.12
CA ARG A 214 22.73 -12.13 -12.37
C ARG A 214 22.70 -13.19 -11.26
N ILE A 215 21.52 -13.72 -10.93
CA ILE A 215 21.36 -14.81 -9.97
C ILE A 215 21.58 -16.12 -10.73
N ALA A 216 22.41 -17.01 -10.17
CA ALA A 216 22.63 -18.31 -10.78
C ALA A 216 21.34 -19.13 -10.76
N PHE A 217 20.98 -19.72 -11.91
CA PHE A 217 19.89 -20.70 -11.97
C PHE A 217 20.29 -21.96 -11.22
N GLY A 218 19.40 -22.46 -10.36
CA GLY A 218 19.62 -23.68 -9.60
C GLY A 218 18.53 -23.94 -8.59
N GLU A 219 18.54 -25.13 -8.01
CA GLU A 219 17.63 -25.49 -6.93
C GLU A 219 18.17 -24.98 -5.59
N ALA A 220 17.31 -24.36 -4.78
CA ALA A 220 17.64 -23.96 -3.42
C ALA A 220 16.77 -24.73 -2.42
N SER A 221 17.40 -25.34 -1.42
CA SER A 221 16.71 -26.01 -0.32
C SER A 221 17.12 -25.39 1.00
N ARG A 222 16.15 -25.06 1.85
CA ARG A 222 16.39 -24.62 3.23
C ARG A 222 15.60 -25.50 4.18
N GLU A 223 16.29 -26.02 5.19
CA GLU A 223 15.67 -26.72 6.31
C GLU A 223 15.70 -25.83 7.55
N MET A 224 14.60 -25.80 8.30
CA MET A 224 14.52 -25.17 9.62
C MET A 224 13.89 -26.15 10.61
N SER A 225 14.40 -26.14 11.84
CA SER A 225 13.78 -26.88 12.95
C SER A 225 12.92 -25.91 13.75
N LEU A 226 11.68 -26.32 14.02
CA LEU A 226 10.77 -25.59 14.89
C LEU A 226 11.04 -25.94 16.36
N GLU A 227 10.63 -25.06 17.28
CA GLU A 227 10.70 -25.33 18.72
C GLU A 227 9.84 -26.54 19.13
N SER A 228 8.83 -26.90 18.33
CA SER A 228 8.03 -28.12 18.47
C SER A 228 8.78 -29.43 18.16
N GLY A 229 10.01 -29.34 17.62
CA GLY A 229 10.82 -30.48 17.19
C GLY A 229 10.57 -30.92 15.75
N GLU A 230 9.59 -30.32 15.06
CA GLU A 230 9.32 -30.57 13.65
C GLU A 230 10.38 -29.93 12.73
N ARG A 231 10.63 -30.54 11.56
CA ARG A 231 11.54 -30.00 10.54
C ARG A 231 10.75 -29.56 9.32
N LEU A 232 10.85 -28.29 8.99
CA LEU A 232 10.30 -27.71 7.76
C LEU A 232 11.40 -27.64 6.72
N ARG A 233 11.12 -28.19 5.52
CA ARG A 233 11.99 -28.07 4.35
C ARG A 233 11.26 -27.30 3.26
N LEU A 234 11.85 -26.18 2.84
CA LEU A 234 11.42 -25.42 1.67
C LEU A 234 12.36 -25.75 0.51
N ASN A 235 11.82 -26.27 -0.58
CA ASN A 235 12.56 -26.45 -1.85
C ASN A 235 12.02 -25.46 -2.87
N LEU A 236 12.91 -24.64 -3.44
CA LEU A 236 12.65 -23.80 -4.60
C LEU A 236 13.35 -24.45 -5.79
N ARG A 237 12.56 -24.82 -6.80
CA ARG A 237 13.00 -25.37 -8.08
C ARG A 237 12.75 -24.36 -9.19
#